data_AF-A0A536J5H7-F1
#
_entry.id   AF-A0A536J5H7-F1
#
_cell.length_a   1.000
_cell.length_b   1.000
_cell.length_c   1.000
_cell.angle_alpha   90.00
_cell.angle_beta   90.00
_cell.angle_gamma   90.00
#
_symmetry.space_group_name_H-M   'P 1'
#
loop_
_entity.id
_entity.type
_entity.pdbx_description
1 polymer ?
#
loop_
_entity_poly.entity_id
_entity_poly.type
_entity_poly.pdbx_seq_one_letter_code
_entity_poly.pdbx_strand_id
1 'polypeptide(L)'
;MLATLLDRSEGEPRPLGSELTRRYGGELRFPTRRPWVFANFVQSLDGVVSLAVPGKAHASVISARNPDDRFLLGLLRVVADAVVVGAGTLRQEPNSLWTPDQPVPDIRADFAAARERMRLRPVPLTVLVTKSGELD
;
A
#
# COMPACT_ATOMS: atom_id res chain seq x y z
N MET A 1 -1.16 -17.68 1.24
CA MET A 1 0.11 -17.22 0.64
C MET A 1 -0.29 -16.47 -0.62
N LEU A 2 0.21 -15.25 -0.81
CA LEU A 2 -0.11 -14.47 -2.02
C LEU A 2 0.42 -15.25 -3.25
N ALA A 3 -0.43 -15.46 -4.25
CA ALA A 3 -0.05 -16.09 -5.51
C ALA A 3 0.40 -15.00 -6.50
N THR A 4 1.70 -14.75 -6.58
CA THR A 4 2.28 -13.79 -7.53
C THR A 4 2.22 -14.33 -8.95
N LEU A 5 1.41 -13.74 -9.81
CA LEU A 5 1.24 -14.16 -11.21
C LEU A 5 2.40 -13.69 -12.11
N LEU A 6 2.89 -12.47 -11.89
CA LEU A 6 4.00 -11.87 -12.60
C LEU A 6 4.70 -10.88 -11.68
N ASP A 7 6.02 -11.02 -11.56
CA ASP A 7 6.88 -10.06 -10.90
C ASP A 7 8.09 -9.78 -11.82
N ARG A 8 8.37 -8.50 -12.06
CA ARG A 8 9.52 -8.05 -12.86
C ARG A 8 10.50 -7.23 -12.01
N SER A 9 10.45 -7.40 -10.69
CA SER A 9 11.23 -6.59 -9.76
C SER A 9 12.71 -6.93 -9.84
N GLU A 10 13.48 -6.06 -10.49
CA GLU A 10 14.93 -5.99 -10.35
C GLU A 10 15.32 -5.03 -9.21
N GLY A 11 16.54 -5.19 -8.69
CA GLY A 11 17.09 -4.31 -7.66
C GLY A 11 17.28 -4.98 -6.29
N GLU A 12 17.33 -4.17 -5.24
CA GLU A 12 17.72 -4.60 -3.91
C GLU A 12 16.52 -5.12 -3.10
N PRO A 13 16.66 -6.28 -2.44
CA PRO A 13 15.61 -6.81 -1.59
C PRO A 13 15.42 -5.92 -0.35
N ARG A 14 14.17 -5.74 0.05
CA ARG A 14 13.83 -5.06 1.31
C ARG A 14 13.92 -6.07 2.46
N PRO A 15 14.52 -5.72 3.61
CA PRO A 15 14.66 -6.63 4.74
C PRO A 15 13.33 -6.75 5.52
N LEU A 16 12.34 -7.44 4.94
CA LEU A 16 11.00 -7.59 5.50
C LEU A 16 10.97 -8.49 6.75
N GLY A 17 11.91 -9.43 6.85
CA GLY A 17 11.86 -10.55 7.81
C GLY A 17 11.17 -11.79 7.22
N SER A 18 11.40 -12.94 7.83
CA SER A 18 11.00 -14.26 7.29
C SER A 18 9.48 -14.40 7.11
N GLU A 19 8.69 -13.90 8.05
CA GLU A 19 7.23 -14.01 8.02
C GLU A 19 6.62 -13.28 6.82
N LEU A 20 6.95 -11.99 6.66
CA LEU A 20 6.43 -11.16 5.58
C LEU A 20 6.94 -11.63 4.22
N THR A 21 8.20 -12.05 4.12
CA THR A 21 8.79 -12.63 2.91
C THR A 21 8.02 -13.89 2.49
N ARG A 22 7.73 -14.79 3.45
CA ARG A 22 6.96 -16.01 3.19
C ARG A 22 5.52 -15.70 2.78
N ARG A 23 4.86 -14.74 3.44
CA ARG A 23 3.47 -14.38 3.13
C ARG A 23 3.32 -13.71 1.76
N TYR A 24 4.28 -12.87 1.39
CA TYR A 24 4.36 -12.24 0.07
C TYR A 24 4.70 -13.24 -1.04
N GLY A 25 5.43 -14.30 -0.72
CA GLY A 25 5.83 -15.33 -1.68
C GLY A 25 7.23 -15.13 -2.28
N GLY A 26 8.07 -14.31 -1.64
CA GLY A 26 9.43 -14.00 -2.10
C GLY A 26 10.00 -12.73 -1.52
N GLU A 27 11.12 -12.26 -2.09
CA GLU A 27 11.72 -10.98 -1.73
C GLU A 27 11.05 -9.84 -2.49
N LEU A 28 10.60 -8.81 -1.77
CA LEU A 28 10.16 -7.56 -2.39
C LEU A 28 11.37 -6.69 -2.72
N ARG A 29 11.53 -6.30 -3.98
CA ARG A 29 12.71 -5.58 -4.48
C ARG A 29 12.36 -4.18 -5.00
N PHE A 30 13.30 -3.25 -4.84
CA PHE A 30 13.20 -1.89 -5.40
C PHE A 30 14.52 -1.46 -6.04
N PRO A 31 14.51 -0.52 -6.99
CA PRO A 31 15.73 0.04 -7.56
C PRO A 31 16.67 0.62 -6.49
N THR A 32 17.98 0.44 -6.69
CA THR A 32 19.01 0.96 -5.78
C THR A 32 19.05 2.48 -5.73
N ARG A 33 18.80 3.15 -6.87
CA ARG A 33 18.77 4.62 -6.95
C ARG A 33 17.46 5.17 -6.40
N ARG A 34 17.59 6.18 -5.54
CA ARG A 34 16.47 6.95 -4.96
C ARG A 34 16.39 8.35 -5.60
N PRO A 35 15.21 9.00 -5.62
CA PRO A 35 13.92 8.46 -5.16
C PRO A 35 13.32 7.48 -6.17
N TRP A 36 12.45 6.60 -5.69
CA TRP A 36 11.56 5.81 -6.53
C TRP A 36 10.11 6.11 -6.15
N VAL A 37 9.21 5.96 -7.12
CA VAL A 37 7.77 6.15 -6.95
C VAL A 37 7.10 4.90 -7.49
N PHE A 38 6.16 4.35 -6.74
CA PHE A 38 5.32 3.26 -7.18
C PHE A 38 3.85 3.60 -6.93
N ALA A 39 2.98 3.00 -7.73
CA ALA A 39 1.54 3.10 -7.61
C ALA A 39 0.96 1.70 -7.38
N ASN A 40 -0.03 1.60 -6.50
CA ASN A 40 -0.74 0.35 -6.24
C ASN A 40 -2.24 0.58 -6.42
N PHE A 41 -2.85 -0.17 -7.32
CA PHE A 41 -4.27 -0.11 -7.62
C PHE A 41 -4.77 -1.50 -8.01
N VAL A 42 -6.06 -1.72 -7.84
CA VAL A 42 -6.78 -2.90 -8.32
C VAL A 42 -7.76 -2.47 -9.40
N GLN A 43 -7.96 -3.34 -10.39
CA GLN A 43 -8.92 -3.16 -11.46
C GLN A 43 -9.67 -4.47 -11.71
N SER A 44 -10.86 -4.38 -12.26
CA SER A 44 -11.53 -5.52 -12.88
C SER A 44 -10.83 -5.95 -14.18
N LEU A 45 -11.20 -7.11 -14.71
CA LEU A 45 -10.62 -7.64 -15.95
C LEU A 45 -10.87 -6.75 -17.18
N ASP A 46 -11.99 -6.02 -17.19
CA ASP A 46 -12.38 -5.05 -18.21
C ASP A 46 -11.85 -3.64 -17.95
N GLY A 47 -10.97 -3.45 -16.97
CA GLY A 47 -10.22 -2.20 -16.75
C GLY A 47 -10.91 -1.17 -15.85
N VAL A 48 -11.97 -1.55 -15.13
CA VAL A 48 -12.69 -0.65 -14.23
C VAL A 48 -11.96 -0.57 -12.88
N VAL A 49 -11.54 0.63 -12.51
CA VAL A 49 -10.84 0.94 -11.24
C VAL A 49 -11.76 1.51 -10.16
N SER A 50 -12.96 1.97 -10.54
CA SER A 50 -13.98 2.49 -9.64
C SER A 50 -15.34 2.37 -10.31
N LEU A 51 -16.36 1.95 -9.57
CA LEU A 51 -17.72 1.80 -10.09
C LEU A 51 -18.47 3.14 -10.24
N ALA A 52 -17.83 4.28 -9.92
CA ALA A 52 -18.42 5.62 -9.94
C ALA A 52 -19.76 5.75 -9.16
N VAL A 53 -20.05 4.80 -8.25
CA VAL A 53 -21.21 4.84 -7.38
C VAL A 53 -20.85 5.62 -6.11
N PRO A 54 -21.64 6.63 -5.71
CA PRO A 54 -21.43 7.37 -4.46
C PRO A 54 -21.27 6.43 -3.27
N GLY A 55 -20.20 6.60 -2.48
CA GLY A 55 -19.89 5.76 -1.32
C GLY A 55 -19.37 4.34 -1.64
N LYS A 56 -19.14 4.00 -2.92
CA LYS A 56 -18.56 2.71 -3.35
C LYS A 56 -17.34 2.88 -4.28
N ALA A 57 -16.73 4.05 -4.29
CA ALA A 57 -15.52 4.35 -5.07
C ALA A 57 -14.23 3.76 -4.46
N HIS A 58 -14.34 2.86 -3.48
CA HIS A 58 -13.19 2.25 -2.83
C HIS A 58 -12.65 1.09 -3.65
N ALA A 59 -11.32 1.02 -3.79
CA ALA A 59 -10.60 -0.11 -4.37
C ALA A 59 -11.04 -1.47 -3.77
N SER A 60 -11.45 -1.47 -2.49
CA SER A 60 -11.93 -2.66 -1.79
C SER A 60 -13.23 -3.26 -2.34
N VAL A 61 -14.04 -2.48 -3.07
CA VAL A 61 -15.23 -2.99 -3.77
C VAL A 61 -14.80 -3.79 -5.00
N ILE A 62 -13.85 -3.27 -5.77
CA ILE A 62 -13.30 -3.93 -6.95
C ILE A 62 -12.52 -5.20 -6.55
N SER A 63 -11.70 -5.14 -5.49
CA SER A 63 -10.98 -6.32 -4.98
C SER A 63 -11.84 -7.28 -4.17
N ALA A 64 -13.16 -7.03 -4.04
CA ALA A 64 -14.06 -7.81 -3.17
C ALA A 64 -13.51 -8.02 -1.75
N ARG A 65 -12.79 -7.01 -1.22
CA ARG A 65 -12.09 -7.04 0.08
C ARG A 65 -11.11 -8.20 0.24
N ASN A 66 -10.51 -8.64 -0.86
CA ASN A 66 -9.56 -9.74 -0.87
C ASN A 66 -8.47 -9.54 0.21
N PRO A 67 -8.23 -10.54 1.08
CA PRO A 67 -7.30 -10.41 2.19
C PRO A 67 -5.84 -10.26 1.73
N ASP A 68 -5.47 -10.83 0.58
CA ASP A 68 -4.13 -10.73 0.03
C ASP A 68 -3.90 -9.36 -0.63
N ASP A 69 -4.91 -8.77 -1.26
CA ASP A 69 -4.89 -7.38 -1.75
C ASP A 69 -4.66 -6.38 -0.61
N ARG A 70 -5.40 -6.55 0.50
CA ARG A 70 -5.23 -5.71 1.70
C ARG A 70 -3.85 -5.90 2.34
N PHE A 71 -3.36 -7.15 2.38
CA PHE A 71 -2.01 -7.44 2.84
C PHE A 71 -0.95 -6.74 1.98
N LEU A 72 -1.05 -6.84 0.65
CA LEU A 72 -0.12 -6.20 -0.27
C LEU A 72 -0.13 -4.68 -0.12
N LEU A 73 -1.33 -4.07 -0.02
CA LEU A 73 -1.47 -2.64 0.23
C LEU A 73 -0.74 -2.21 1.52
N GLY A 74 -0.92 -2.97 2.61
CA GLY A 74 -0.23 -2.74 3.87
C GLY A 74 1.28 -2.91 3.74
N LEU A 75 1.74 -3.98 3.10
CA LEU A 75 3.16 -4.28 2.88
C LEU A 75 3.87 -3.20 2.06
N LEU A 76 3.23 -2.67 1.02
CA LEU A 76 3.79 -1.57 0.24
C LEU A 76 3.93 -0.29 1.07
N ARG A 77 2.98 -0.02 1.99
CA ARG A 77 3.12 1.09 2.94
C ARG A 77 4.21 0.84 4.00
N VAL A 78 4.48 -0.41 4.36
CA VAL A 78 5.60 -0.79 5.26
C VAL A 78 6.94 -0.36 4.68
N VAL A 79 7.16 -0.51 3.38
CA VAL A 79 8.45 -0.17 2.75
C VAL A 79 8.56 1.30 2.32
N ALA A 80 7.45 2.04 2.33
CA ALA A 80 7.41 3.43 1.89
C ALA A 80 7.92 4.42 2.95
N ASP A 81 8.64 5.45 2.49
CA ASP A 81 9.01 6.62 3.28
C ASP A 81 7.83 7.60 3.47
N ALA A 82 6.98 7.68 2.44
CA ALA A 82 5.79 8.50 2.37
C ALA A 82 4.68 7.83 1.56
N VAL A 83 3.42 8.14 1.89
CA VAL A 83 2.22 7.74 1.14
C VAL A 83 1.56 9.00 0.61
N VAL A 84 1.49 9.11 -0.72
CA VAL A 84 0.91 10.27 -1.41
C VAL A 84 -0.55 9.97 -1.77
N VAL A 85 -1.46 10.86 -1.39
CA VAL A 85 -2.91 10.71 -1.60
C VAL A 85 -3.49 12.00 -2.15
N GLY A 86 -4.35 11.90 -3.17
CA GLY A 86 -5.07 13.06 -3.69
C GLY A 86 -6.22 13.48 -2.78
N ALA A 87 -6.52 14.79 -2.72
CA ALA A 87 -7.62 15.33 -1.93
C ALA A 87 -9.01 14.74 -2.31
N GLY A 88 -9.17 14.29 -3.56
CA GLY A 88 -10.36 13.56 -3.98
C GLY A 88 -10.54 12.24 -3.21
N THR A 89 -9.47 11.48 -2.99
CA THR A 89 -9.49 10.25 -2.20
C THR A 89 -9.70 10.55 -0.72
N LEU A 90 -9.06 11.59 -0.17
CA LEU A 90 -9.29 12.03 1.21
C LEU A 90 -10.78 12.33 1.46
N ARG A 91 -11.45 13.04 0.56
CA ARG A 91 -12.90 13.32 0.70
C ARG A 91 -13.77 12.07 0.69
N GLN A 92 -13.36 11.02 -0.02
CA GLN A 92 -14.07 9.74 -0.01
C GLN A 92 -13.73 8.89 1.23
N GLU A 93 -12.56 9.12 1.85
CA GLU A 93 -12.04 8.38 2.99
C GLU A 93 -11.54 9.31 4.12
N PRO A 94 -12.40 10.17 4.69
CA PRO A 94 -11.95 11.27 5.57
C PRO A 94 -11.30 10.79 6.87
N ASN A 95 -11.62 9.58 7.31
CA ASN A 95 -11.09 8.98 8.55
C ASN A 95 -9.89 8.06 8.30
N SER A 96 -9.38 8.00 7.07
CA SER A 96 -8.23 7.16 6.73
C SER A 96 -6.94 7.81 7.17
N LEU A 97 -6.05 7.04 7.78
CA LEU A 97 -4.73 7.49 8.20
C LEU A 97 -3.63 7.02 7.24
N TRP A 98 -3.98 6.14 6.29
CA TRP A 98 -3.09 5.51 5.33
C TRP A 98 -1.87 4.84 5.99
N THR A 99 -2.01 4.34 7.21
CA THR A 99 -0.95 3.58 7.88
C THR A 99 -0.81 2.17 7.27
N PRO A 100 0.33 1.50 7.47
CA PRO A 100 0.55 0.16 6.94
C PRO A 100 -0.43 -0.88 7.48
N ASP A 101 -0.78 -0.78 8.76
CA ASP A 101 -1.62 -1.74 9.49
C ASP A 101 -3.14 -1.52 9.30
N GLN A 102 -3.58 -0.34 8.87
CA GLN A 102 -5.01 -0.03 8.69
C GLN A 102 -5.78 -1.06 7.83
N PRO A 103 -5.23 -1.61 6.72
CA PRO A 103 -5.91 -2.63 5.92
C PRO A 103 -5.95 -4.02 6.58
N VAL A 104 -4.99 -4.30 7.46
CA VAL A 104 -4.72 -5.62 8.07
C VAL A 104 -4.20 -5.46 9.52
N PRO A 105 -5.06 -5.10 10.48
CA PRO A 105 -4.61 -4.77 11.84
C PRO A 105 -3.83 -5.90 12.56
N ASP A 106 -4.15 -7.15 12.24
CA ASP A 106 -3.59 -8.34 12.90
C ASP A 106 -2.08 -8.52 12.67
N ILE A 107 -1.51 -7.90 11.62
CA ILE A 107 -0.08 -8.02 11.27
C ILE A 107 0.75 -6.80 11.72
N ARG A 108 0.18 -5.92 12.55
CA ARG A 108 0.81 -4.69 13.04
C ARG A 108 2.23 -4.92 13.58
N ALA A 109 2.43 -5.96 14.37
CA ALA A 109 3.71 -6.25 15.01
C ALA A 109 4.81 -6.57 13.97
N ASP A 110 4.51 -7.43 12.99
CA ASP A 110 5.45 -7.77 11.93
C ASP A 110 5.78 -6.56 11.05
N PHE A 111 4.77 -5.72 10.77
CA PHE A 111 4.94 -4.47 10.03
C PHE A 111 5.84 -3.47 10.77
N ALA A 112 5.65 -3.30 12.08
CA ALA A 112 6.49 -2.45 12.90
C ALA A 112 7.95 -2.96 12.90
N ALA A 113 8.16 -4.26 13.13
CA ALA A 113 9.48 -4.87 13.14
C ALA A 113 10.20 -4.74 11.78
N ALA A 114 9.47 -4.86 10.67
CA ALA A 114 10.04 -4.65 9.33
C ALA A 114 10.51 -3.19 9.13
N ARG A 115 9.74 -2.21 9.59
CA ARG A 115 10.13 -0.79 9.52
C ARG A 115 11.35 -0.48 10.38
N GLU A 116 11.41 -1.04 11.59
CA GLU A 116 12.59 -0.93 12.46
C GLU A 116 13.85 -1.52 11.81
N ARG A 117 13.77 -2.71 11.22
CA ARG A 117 14.89 -3.33 10.47
C ARG A 117 15.38 -2.44 9.34
N MET A 118 14.47 -1.76 8.64
CA MET A 118 14.77 -0.82 7.57
C MET A 118 15.17 0.58 8.07
N ARG A 119 15.19 0.82 9.39
CA ARG A 119 15.44 2.12 10.03
C ARG A 119 14.51 3.23 9.53
N LEU A 120 13.26 2.87 9.25
CA LEU A 120 12.20 3.81 8.85
C LEU A 120 11.47 4.34 10.08
N ARG A 121 10.80 5.50 9.94
CA ARG A 121 9.86 6.00 10.97
C ARG A 121 8.76 4.97 11.26
N PRO A 122 8.16 4.92 12.46
CA PRO A 122 7.11 3.95 12.79
C PRO A 122 5.93 3.96 11.81
N VAL A 123 5.55 5.15 11.34
CA VAL A 123 4.55 5.35 10.28
C VAL A 123 5.16 6.15 9.12
N PRO A 124 4.76 5.90 7.86
CA PRO A 124 5.18 6.71 6.72
C PRO A 124 4.59 8.14 6.83
N LEU A 125 5.21 9.11 6.17
CA LEU A 125 4.62 10.44 6.05
C LEU A 125 3.43 10.40 5.10
N THR A 126 2.25 10.80 5.57
CA THR A 126 1.10 11.03 4.69
C THR A 126 1.27 12.39 4.00
N VAL A 127 1.22 12.38 2.67
CA VAL A 127 1.33 13.56 1.82
C VAL A 127 0.01 13.74 1.08
N LEU A 128 -0.69 14.84 1.33
CA LEU A 128 -1.94 15.18 0.65
C LEU A 128 -1.66 16.12 -0.52
N VAL A 129 -2.16 15.76 -1.71
CA VAL A 129 -2.01 16.56 -2.92
C VAL A 129 -3.36 17.17 -3.30
N THR A 130 -3.40 18.50 -3.35
CA THR A 130 -4.56 19.27 -3.78
C THR A 130 -4.13 20.36 -4.75
N LYS A 131 -4.94 20.59 -5.79
CA LYS A 131 -4.74 21.71 -6.71
C LYS A 131 -5.28 23.02 -6.13
N SER A 132 -6.42 22.98 -5.44
CA SER A 132 -7.10 24.19 -4.95
C SER A 132 -6.63 24.64 -3.57
N GLY A 133 -5.98 23.76 -2.80
CA GLY A 133 -5.69 24.03 -1.38
C GLY A 133 -6.88 23.78 -0.45
N GLU A 134 -8.06 23.50 -0.99
CA GLU A 134 -9.28 23.26 -0.20
C GLU A 134 -9.26 21.85 0.38
N LEU A 135 -9.11 21.79 1.69
CA LEU A 135 -9.14 20.61 2.54
C LEU A 135 -10.10 20.92 3.71
N ASP A 136 -11.04 20.03 3.98
CA ASP A 136 -12.05 20.14 5.05
C ASP A 136 -11.60 19.41 6.33
#